data_AF-A0A3Q8S4M0-F1
#
_entry.id   AF-A0A3Q8S4M0-F1
#
_cell.length_a   1.000
_cell.length_b   1.000
_cell.length_c   1.000
_cell.angle_alpha   90.00
_cell.angle_beta   90.00
_cell.angle_gamma   90.00
#
_symmetry.space_group_name_H-M   'P 1'
#
loop_
_entity.id
_entity.type
_entity.pdbx_description
1 polymer ?
#
loop_
_entity_poly.entity_id
_entity_poly.type
_entity_poly.pdbx_seq_one_letter_code
_entity_poly.pdbx_strand_id
1 'polypeptide(L)'
;MRIKKGLTLITTFALLFSFMETNGEAASPPFTQGGGYEQGAYDDSAMQPLGFNWNKNSRYAGVSKNIHIKWVYQKPESGSGNASLTIDSEGNLYSTSYNSLGSPKSHLYSISPDGIERWRYSSDLSMLHSSPVIRSNKEILMNVNNELNSIDPDTGIPTEIAGISSGHFFVEPVIDSKGVIYTLSASGPSLVAYNPDGTTKWSKQITLKNFTQLASRQMGPYTLLPIQSYTHTIH
;
A
#
# COMPACT_ATOMS: atom_id res chain seq x y z
N MET A 1 72.55 -33.39 31.05
CA MET A 1 71.23 -34.03 31.25
C MET A 1 70.23 -33.36 30.31
N ARG A 2 69.85 -34.05 29.22
CA ARG A 2 68.93 -33.58 28.17
C ARG A 2 67.49 -33.96 28.56
N ILE A 3 66.56 -33.02 28.69
CA ILE A 3 65.11 -33.29 28.60
C ILE A 3 64.43 -32.18 27.79
N LYS A 4 63.55 -32.64 26.91
CA LYS A 4 62.90 -32.01 25.77
C LYS A 4 61.86 -30.96 26.20
N LYS A 5 61.77 -29.83 25.48
CA LYS A 5 60.56 -28.99 25.45
C LYS A 5 59.81 -29.31 24.15
N GLY A 6 58.68 -30.00 24.28
CA GLY A 6 57.83 -30.41 23.17
C GLY A 6 56.82 -29.31 22.81
N LEU A 7 56.94 -28.84 21.57
CA LEU A 7 55.89 -28.55 20.58
C LEU A 7 54.58 -27.91 21.07
N THR A 8 54.46 -26.60 20.85
CA THR A 8 53.17 -25.89 20.81
C THR A 8 52.54 -26.08 19.43
N LEU A 9 51.37 -26.74 19.38
CA LEU A 9 50.58 -26.94 18.18
C LEU A 9 49.76 -25.65 17.93
N ILE A 10 50.08 -24.90 16.88
CA ILE A 10 49.25 -23.77 16.41
C ILE A 10 48.29 -24.32 15.37
N THR A 11 47.01 -24.44 15.71
CA THR A 11 45.95 -24.80 14.77
C THR A 11 45.43 -23.50 14.14
N THR A 12 45.81 -23.22 12.90
CA THR A 12 45.29 -22.07 12.15
C THR A 12 43.96 -22.47 11.50
N PHE A 13 42.86 -21.91 11.98
CA PHE A 13 41.52 -22.10 11.41
C PHE A 13 41.29 -21.00 10.35
N ALA A 14 41.41 -21.33 9.07
CA ALA A 14 41.13 -20.40 7.97
C ALA A 14 39.64 -20.49 7.60
N LEU A 15 38.83 -19.52 8.04
CA LEU A 15 37.46 -19.32 7.58
C LEU A 15 37.48 -18.63 6.21
N LEU A 16 37.27 -19.41 5.16
CA LEU A 16 36.98 -18.90 3.81
C LEU A 16 35.52 -18.40 3.79
N PHE A 17 35.32 -17.09 3.94
CA PHE A 17 34.07 -16.45 3.58
C PHE A 17 34.03 -16.30 2.05
N SER A 18 33.21 -17.11 1.39
CA SER A 18 32.84 -16.90 0.00
C SER A 18 31.97 -15.64 -0.07
N PHE A 19 32.48 -14.57 -0.66
CA PHE A 19 31.65 -13.44 -1.07
C PHE A 19 30.72 -13.93 -2.18
N MET A 20 29.48 -14.26 -1.85
CA MET A 20 28.41 -14.31 -2.84
C MET A 20 28.18 -12.86 -3.26
N GLU A 21 28.72 -12.48 -4.42
CA GLU A 21 28.29 -11.25 -5.10
C GLU A 21 26.81 -11.43 -5.46
N THR A 22 25.93 -10.88 -4.62
CA THR A 22 24.54 -10.69 -5.02
C THR A 22 24.57 -9.65 -6.14
N ASN A 23 24.38 -10.10 -7.38
CA ASN A 23 24.01 -9.22 -8.47
C ASN A 23 22.65 -8.62 -8.13
N GLY A 24 22.65 -7.54 -7.36
CA GLY A 24 21.49 -6.67 -7.22
C GLY A 24 21.31 -6.01 -8.57
N GLU A 25 20.32 -6.45 -9.35
CA GLU A 25 19.86 -5.66 -10.47
C GLU A 25 19.49 -4.28 -9.92
N ALA A 26 20.15 -3.26 -10.46
CA ALA A 26 20.02 -1.88 -10.02
C ALA A 26 18.53 -1.49 -9.94
N ALA A 27 18.16 -0.85 -8.83
CA ALA A 27 16.85 -0.25 -8.65
C ALA A 27 16.50 0.56 -9.90
N SER A 28 15.35 0.26 -10.52
CA SER A 28 14.80 1.05 -11.61
C SER A 28 14.80 2.54 -11.25
N PRO A 29 14.88 3.46 -12.22
CA PRO A 29 14.77 4.88 -11.93
C PRO A 29 13.50 5.18 -11.11
N PRO A 30 13.56 6.14 -10.16
CA PRO A 30 12.42 6.58 -9.36
C PRO A 30 11.18 6.82 -10.23
N PHE A 31 10.00 6.65 -9.64
CA PHE A 31 8.76 6.89 -10.36
C PHE A 31 8.68 8.35 -10.83
N THR A 32 8.73 8.55 -12.14
CA THR A 32 8.47 9.86 -12.74
C THR A 32 6.96 10.06 -12.83
N GLN A 33 6.41 10.83 -11.90
CA GLN A 33 5.02 11.28 -11.96
C GLN A 33 4.78 12.11 -13.24
N GLY A 34 3.62 11.94 -13.89
CA GLY A 34 3.25 12.72 -15.09
C GLY A 34 3.19 11.95 -16.42
N GLY A 35 3.59 10.67 -16.47
CA GLY A 35 3.48 9.85 -17.69
C GLY A 35 2.11 9.18 -17.92
N GLY A 36 1.31 9.06 -16.85
CA GLY A 36 -0.03 8.44 -16.85
C GLY A 36 -0.93 8.88 -15.68
N TYR A 37 -0.49 9.85 -14.89
CA TYR A 37 -1.17 10.41 -13.71
C TYR A 37 -0.82 11.90 -13.57
N GLU A 38 -1.63 12.67 -12.85
CA GLU A 38 -1.27 14.01 -12.40
C GLU A 38 -0.07 13.94 -11.43
N GLN A 39 0.78 14.98 -11.41
CA GLN A 39 1.82 15.11 -10.39
C GLN A 39 1.14 15.33 -9.03
N GLY A 40 1.48 14.49 -8.05
CA GLY A 40 0.90 14.43 -6.71
C GLY A 40 1.96 14.60 -5.62
N ALA A 41 1.62 15.12 -4.44
CA ALA A 41 2.52 15.23 -3.28
C ALA A 41 2.73 13.88 -2.56
N TYR A 42 2.86 12.81 -3.35
CA TYR A 42 3.25 11.48 -2.92
C TYR A 42 4.75 11.43 -2.64
N ASP A 43 5.17 10.44 -1.86
CA ASP A 43 6.56 9.97 -1.92
C ASP A 43 6.85 9.40 -3.32
N ASP A 44 7.77 10.04 -4.06
CA ASP A 44 8.16 9.67 -5.42
C ASP A 44 9.00 8.40 -5.49
N SER A 45 9.56 8.00 -4.35
CA SER A 45 10.35 6.78 -4.18
C SER A 45 9.55 5.60 -3.64
N ALA A 46 8.32 5.83 -3.16
CA ALA A 46 7.42 4.77 -2.72
C ALA A 46 6.72 4.10 -3.90
N MET A 47 6.50 2.77 -3.81
CA MET A 47 5.65 2.07 -4.79
C MET A 47 4.23 2.01 -4.22
N GLN A 48 3.39 2.92 -4.70
CA GLN A 48 1.99 3.05 -4.30
C GLN A 48 1.11 2.14 -5.16
N PRO A 49 0.29 1.25 -4.57
CA PRO A 49 -0.82 0.67 -5.29
C PRO A 49 -2.01 1.64 -5.31
N LEU A 50 -2.53 1.96 -6.50
CA LEU A 50 -3.86 2.57 -6.64
C LEU A 50 -4.84 1.42 -6.92
N GLY A 51 -5.28 0.79 -5.84
CA GLY A 51 -5.95 -0.51 -5.78
C GLY A 51 -7.21 -0.67 -6.63
N PHE A 52 -7.80 0.43 -7.12
CA PHE A 52 -9.02 0.38 -7.94
C PHE A 52 -8.89 0.88 -9.39
N ASN A 53 -7.75 1.41 -9.86
CA ASN A 53 -7.67 2.00 -11.22
C ASN A 53 -6.70 1.35 -12.23
N TRP A 54 -6.00 0.26 -11.90
CA TRP A 54 -5.31 -0.53 -12.93
C TRP A 54 -5.32 -2.03 -12.62
N ASN A 55 -5.02 -2.81 -13.65
CA ASN A 55 -5.12 -4.28 -13.77
C ASN A 55 -4.26 -5.10 -12.79
N LYS A 56 -3.78 -4.50 -11.69
CA LYS A 56 -2.90 -5.08 -10.68
C LYS A 56 -1.57 -5.59 -11.22
N ASN A 57 -1.14 -5.13 -12.40
CA ASN A 57 0.16 -5.49 -12.94
C ASN A 57 1.27 -4.60 -12.37
N SER A 58 2.36 -5.26 -11.98
CA SER A 58 3.61 -4.60 -11.65
C SER A 58 4.16 -3.85 -12.87
N ARG A 59 4.78 -2.69 -12.65
CA ARG A 59 5.56 -1.98 -13.69
C ARG A 59 6.90 -2.67 -14.00
N TYR A 60 7.25 -3.67 -13.20
CA TYR A 60 8.45 -4.49 -13.38
C TYR A 60 8.11 -5.70 -14.25
N ALA A 61 9.01 -6.03 -15.17
CA ALA A 61 8.96 -7.31 -15.84
C ALA A 61 9.08 -8.41 -14.77
N GLY A 62 8.05 -9.26 -14.67
CA GLY A 62 8.12 -10.42 -13.79
C GLY A 62 9.17 -11.41 -14.28
N VAL A 63 9.85 -12.07 -13.35
CA VAL A 63 10.70 -13.22 -13.70
C VAL A 63 9.80 -14.41 -14.08
N SER A 64 10.05 -15.00 -15.26
CA SER A 64 9.25 -16.13 -15.78
C SER A 64 9.82 -17.51 -15.39
N LYS A 65 10.98 -17.55 -14.73
CA LYS A 65 11.67 -18.75 -14.26
C LYS A 65 12.42 -18.44 -12.97
N ASN A 66 12.73 -19.48 -12.19
CA ASN A 66 13.48 -19.35 -10.92
C ASN A 66 12.83 -18.38 -9.93
N ILE A 67 11.49 -18.45 -9.81
CA ILE A 67 10.76 -17.70 -8.79
C ILE A 67 11.10 -18.32 -7.44
N HIS A 68 11.71 -17.54 -6.56
CA HIS A 68 12.04 -17.96 -5.20
C HIS A 68 11.27 -17.08 -4.21
N ILE A 69 10.57 -17.73 -3.27
CA ILE A 69 9.95 -17.03 -2.14
C ILE A 69 11.07 -16.63 -1.19
N LYS A 70 11.30 -15.32 -1.01
CA LYS A 70 12.31 -14.81 -0.07
C LYS A 70 11.90 -15.08 1.38
N TRP A 71 10.65 -14.77 1.70
CA TRP A 71 10.02 -15.01 2.99
C TRP A 71 8.49 -14.96 2.86
N VAL A 72 7.79 -15.45 3.87
CA VAL A 72 6.33 -15.32 4.02
C VAL A 72 6.06 -14.73 5.39
N TYR A 73 5.36 -13.60 5.44
CA TYR A 73 4.83 -13.06 6.68
C TYR A 73 3.38 -13.51 6.85
N GLN A 74 3.15 -14.38 7.83
CA GLN A 74 1.82 -14.85 8.19
C GLN A 74 1.24 -13.91 9.24
N LYS A 75 0.21 -13.13 8.87
CA LYS A 75 -0.51 -12.27 9.82
C LYS A 75 -1.07 -13.14 10.96
N PRO A 76 -0.87 -12.74 12.24
CA PRO A 76 -1.31 -13.53 13.39
C PRO A 76 -2.83 -13.73 13.43
N GLU A 77 -3.58 -12.72 13.01
CA GLU A 77 -5.03 -12.70 13.04
C GLU A 77 -5.61 -13.27 11.75
N SER A 78 -6.68 -14.06 11.87
CA SER A 78 -7.47 -14.48 10.72
C SER A 78 -8.21 -13.27 10.17
N GLY A 79 -8.12 -13.06 8.86
CA GLY A 79 -8.74 -11.91 8.23
C GLY A 79 -8.21 -11.70 6.82
N SER A 80 -9.01 -11.02 6.00
CA SER A 80 -8.60 -10.64 4.64
C SER A 80 -8.16 -9.19 4.64
N GLY A 81 -7.10 -8.87 3.90
CA GLY A 81 -6.83 -7.50 3.47
C GLY A 81 -7.39 -7.33 2.07
N ASN A 82 -8.61 -6.79 1.92
CA ASN A 82 -9.15 -6.42 0.61
C ASN A 82 -8.67 -5.03 0.16
N ALA A 83 -7.46 -4.68 0.56
CA ALA A 83 -6.76 -3.45 0.24
C ALA A 83 -5.41 -3.82 -0.36
N SER A 84 -4.79 -2.86 -1.03
CA SER A 84 -3.49 -3.09 -1.64
C SER A 84 -2.34 -2.94 -0.63
N LEU A 85 -1.15 -3.39 -1.02
CA LEU A 85 0.07 -3.36 -0.20
C LEU A 85 1.01 -2.26 -0.71
N THR A 86 1.50 -1.41 0.19
CA THR A 86 2.31 -0.23 -0.14
C THR A 86 3.73 -0.43 0.35
N ILE A 87 4.74 0.05 -0.39
CA ILE A 87 6.15 -0.02 0.02
C ILE A 87 6.75 1.38 0.07
N ASP A 88 7.50 1.70 1.14
CA ASP A 88 8.23 2.96 1.25
C ASP A 88 9.60 2.91 0.56
N SER A 89 10.31 4.03 0.63
CA SER A 89 11.66 4.21 0.07
C SER A 89 12.75 3.37 0.72
N GLU A 90 12.50 2.85 1.92
CA GLU A 90 13.41 1.97 2.66
C GLU A 90 13.09 0.49 2.43
N GLY A 91 12.02 0.20 1.69
CA GLY A 91 11.55 -1.14 1.38
C GLY A 91 10.63 -1.75 2.44
N ASN A 92 10.17 -0.97 3.41
CA ASN A 92 9.19 -1.44 4.38
C ASN A 92 7.81 -1.51 3.73
N LEU A 93 7.07 -2.54 4.09
CA LEU A 93 5.78 -2.89 3.51
C LEU A 93 4.65 -2.59 4.49
N TYR A 94 3.63 -1.92 4.00
CA TYR A 94 2.40 -1.59 4.72
C TYR A 94 1.24 -2.37 4.17
N SER A 95 0.57 -3.12 5.04
CA SER A 95 -0.56 -3.97 4.65
C SER A 95 -1.64 -3.97 5.71
N THR A 96 -2.90 -3.98 5.31
CA THR A 96 -4.02 -4.04 6.24
C THR A 96 -4.62 -5.45 6.36
N SER A 97 -5.33 -5.72 7.45
CA SER A 97 -6.22 -6.88 7.61
C SER A 97 -7.56 -6.43 8.19
N TYR A 98 -8.61 -7.22 7.90
CA TYR A 98 -9.95 -7.02 8.44
C TYR A 98 -10.60 -8.37 8.77
N ASN A 99 -11.22 -8.42 9.95
CA ASN A 99 -12.05 -9.50 10.44
C ASN A 99 -13.31 -8.91 11.10
N SER A 100 -14.48 -9.14 10.49
CA SER A 100 -15.76 -8.60 10.97
C SER A 100 -16.17 -9.13 12.35
N LEU A 101 -15.67 -10.30 12.74
CA LEU A 101 -15.89 -10.95 14.03
C LEU A 101 -14.71 -10.76 14.99
N GLY A 102 -13.64 -10.09 14.55
CA GLY A 102 -12.44 -9.85 15.33
C GLY A 102 -12.65 -8.77 16.39
N SER A 103 -11.89 -8.86 17.47
CA SER A 103 -11.62 -7.72 18.36
C SER A 103 -10.12 -7.74 18.65
N PRO A 104 -9.34 -6.80 18.10
CA PRO A 104 -9.76 -5.72 17.20
C PRO A 104 -10.19 -6.22 15.80
N LYS A 105 -10.97 -5.40 15.08
CA LYS A 105 -11.51 -5.76 13.75
C LYS A 105 -10.49 -5.61 12.64
N SER A 106 -9.60 -4.63 12.75
CA SER A 106 -8.65 -4.31 11.70
C SER A 106 -7.26 -4.04 12.24
N HIS A 107 -6.27 -4.31 11.40
CA HIS A 107 -4.88 -4.00 11.68
C HIS A 107 -4.21 -3.37 10.45
N LEU A 108 -3.26 -2.46 10.69
CA LEU A 108 -2.22 -2.04 9.75
C LEU A 108 -0.88 -2.57 10.25
N TYR A 109 -0.17 -3.32 9.43
CA TYR A 109 1.16 -3.85 9.74
C TYR A 109 2.21 -3.08 8.96
N SER A 110 3.33 -2.81 9.61
CA SER A 110 4.60 -2.43 8.98
C SER A 110 5.55 -3.61 9.05
N ILE A 111 6.09 -4.02 7.91
CA ILE A 111 6.94 -5.21 7.75
C ILE A 111 8.23 -4.78 7.07
N SER A 112 9.39 -5.08 7.64
CA SER A 112 10.69 -4.72 7.06
C SER A 112 11.04 -5.56 5.82
N PRO A 113 12.03 -5.15 5.00
CA PRO A 113 12.45 -5.87 3.78
C PRO A 113 12.91 -7.32 3.98
N ASP A 114 13.24 -7.70 5.23
CA ASP A 114 13.61 -9.04 5.67
C ASP A 114 12.41 -9.87 6.17
N GLY A 115 11.20 -9.31 6.17
CA GLY A 115 9.96 -10.00 6.51
C GLY A 115 9.60 -9.97 8.00
N ILE A 116 10.22 -9.08 8.78
CA ILE A 116 9.97 -8.94 10.23
C ILE A 116 8.92 -7.84 10.46
N GLU A 117 7.98 -8.05 11.37
CA GLU A 117 7.04 -6.99 11.79
C GLU A 117 7.81 -5.90 12.54
N ARG A 118 7.75 -4.66 12.04
CA ARG A 118 8.28 -3.47 12.71
C ARG A 118 7.31 -3.00 13.81
N TRP A 119 6.05 -2.87 13.44
CA TRP A 119 4.96 -2.47 14.32
C TRP A 119 3.61 -2.85 13.72
N ARG A 120 2.56 -2.81 14.55
CA ARG A 120 1.17 -2.91 14.09
C ARG A 120 0.29 -1.86 14.78
N TYR A 121 -0.57 -1.21 14.01
CA TYR A 121 -1.69 -0.42 14.52
C TYR A 121 -2.95 -1.28 14.49
N SER A 122 -3.70 -1.33 15.59
CA SER A 122 -4.92 -2.14 15.71
C SER A 122 -6.12 -1.28 16.09
N SER A 123 -7.28 -1.55 15.50
CA SER A 123 -8.49 -0.78 15.74
C SER A 123 -9.74 -1.66 15.68
N ASP A 124 -10.73 -1.36 16.53
CA ASP A 124 -12.08 -1.91 16.44
C ASP A 124 -12.88 -1.33 15.26
N LEU A 125 -12.34 -0.32 14.59
CA LEU A 125 -12.89 0.29 13.38
C LEU A 125 -12.48 -0.49 12.12
N SER A 126 -13.27 -0.33 11.06
CA SER A 126 -13.03 -1.00 9.77
C SER A 126 -11.93 -0.29 8.98
N MET A 127 -10.91 -1.04 8.55
CA MET A 127 -9.94 -0.61 7.51
C MET A 127 -10.16 -1.38 6.20
N LEU A 128 -11.33 -2.02 6.06
CA LEU A 128 -11.66 -2.80 4.88
C LEU A 128 -11.61 -1.91 3.62
N HIS A 129 -10.90 -2.37 2.59
CA HIS A 129 -10.66 -1.67 1.32
C HIS A 129 -9.85 -0.36 1.39
N SER A 130 -9.34 0.02 2.56
CA SER A 130 -8.48 1.19 2.72
C SER A 130 -7.02 0.84 2.43
N SER A 131 -6.53 1.13 1.22
CA SER A 131 -5.10 0.99 0.91
C SER A 131 -4.29 2.14 1.55
N PRO A 132 -3.12 1.87 2.18
CA PRO A 132 -2.26 2.92 2.72
C PRO A 132 -1.63 3.77 1.62
N VAL A 133 -1.49 5.08 1.85
CA VAL A 133 -0.85 6.01 0.91
C VAL A 133 0.30 6.74 1.60
N ILE A 134 1.50 6.78 1.02
CA ILE A 134 2.65 7.47 1.63
C ILE A 134 2.74 8.89 1.07
N ARG A 135 2.65 9.88 1.96
CA ARG A 135 2.81 11.31 1.67
C ARG A 135 4.29 11.64 1.42
N SER A 136 4.56 12.78 0.79
CA SER A 136 5.94 13.26 0.59
C SER A 136 6.73 13.46 1.89
N ASN A 137 6.05 13.72 3.02
CA ASN A 137 6.63 13.79 4.35
C ASN A 137 6.78 12.41 5.04
N LYS A 138 6.59 11.31 4.30
CA LYS A 138 6.68 9.91 4.74
C LYS A 138 5.56 9.42 5.66
N GLU A 139 4.63 10.27 6.07
CA GLU A 139 3.46 9.83 6.82
C GLU A 139 2.56 8.91 5.98
N ILE A 140 1.95 7.93 6.63
CA ILE A 140 1.02 6.99 6.01
C ILE A 140 -0.39 7.54 6.18
N LEU A 141 -1.02 7.88 5.08
CA LEU A 141 -2.38 8.37 5.02
C LEU A 141 -3.35 7.24 4.68
N MET A 142 -4.39 7.05 5.49
CA MET A 142 -5.44 6.07 5.19
C MET A 142 -6.78 6.42 5.83
N ASN A 143 -7.86 5.90 5.26
CA ASN A 143 -9.18 5.95 5.89
C ASN A 143 -9.32 4.81 6.90
N VAL A 144 -9.63 5.16 8.14
CA VAL A 144 -10.04 4.24 9.21
C VAL A 144 -11.52 4.51 9.47
N ASN A 145 -12.39 3.62 8.99
CA ASN A 145 -13.83 3.83 8.95
C ASN A 145 -14.23 5.14 8.23
N ASN A 146 -14.62 6.16 8.99
CA ASN A 146 -15.03 7.48 8.49
C ASN A 146 -14.07 8.57 8.97
N GLU A 147 -12.83 8.21 9.23
CA GLU A 147 -11.79 9.13 9.68
C GLU A 147 -10.60 9.02 8.75
N LEU A 148 -10.17 10.16 8.23
CA LEU A 148 -8.90 10.25 7.53
C LEU A 148 -7.80 10.37 8.59
N ASN A 149 -6.90 9.41 8.61
CA ASN A 149 -5.83 9.31 9.59
C ASN A 149 -4.46 9.46 8.92
N SER A 150 -3.57 10.18 9.58
CA SER A 150 -2.13 10.15 9.36
C SER A 150 -1.50 9.20 10.36
N ILE A 151 -0.64 8.29 9.92
CA ILE A 151 0.02 7.30 10.76
C ILE A 151 1.53 7.50 10.63
N ASP A 152 2.18 7.62 11.78
CA ASP A 152 3.63 7.75 11.87
C ASP A 152 4.29 6.45 11.35
N PRO A 153 5.19 6.54 10.35
CA PRO A 153 5.74 5.37 9.67
C PRO A 153 6.71 4.55 10.52
N ASP A 154 7.23 5.11 11.61
CA ASP A 154 8.24 4.50 12.48
C ASP A 154 7.61 3.84 13.70
N THR A 155 6.53 4.42 14.21
CA THR A 155 5.88 4.01 15.45
C THR A 155 4.50 3.37 15.24
N GLY A 156 3.86 3.63 14.09
CA GLY A 156 2.49 3.21 13.82
C GLY A 156 1.43 3.99 14.58
N ILE A 157 1.78 5.13 15.21
CA ILE A 157 0.84 5.95 15.98
C ILE A 157 -0.07 6.72 15.01
N PRO A 158 -1.41 6.58 15.11
CA PRO A 158 -2.35 7.34 14.30
C PRO A 158 -2.61 8.73 14.90
N THR A 159 -2.87 9.70 14.02
CA THR A 159 -3.45 11.00 14.32
C THR A 159 -4.61 11.22 13.34
N GLU A 160 -5.79 11.48 13.89
CA GLU A 160 -6.94 11.88 13.07
C GLU A 160 -6.67 13.27 12.48
N ILE A 161 -6.74 13.37 11.15
CA ILE A 161 -6.58 14.67 10.47
C ILE A 161 -7.93 15.24 10.03
N ALA A 162 -8.92 14.39 9.77
CA ALA A 162 -10.27 14.83 9.46
C ALA A 162 -11.31 13.75 9.77
N GLY A 163 -12.31 14.11 10.56
CA GLY A 163 -13.54 13.34 10.69
C GLY A 163 -14.44 13.51 9.47
N ILE A 164 -14.99 12.42 8.97
CA ILE A 164 -15.85 12.41 7.78
C ILE A 164 -17.29 12.20 8.20
N SER A 165 -18.05 13.29 8.20
CA SER A 165 -19.36 13.40 8.86
C SER A 165 -20.50 12.61 8.21
N SER A 166 -20.35 12.14 6.97
CA SER A 166 -21.38 11.35 6.29
C SER A 166 -20.82 10.51 5.15
N GLY A 167 -21.32 9.28 5.01
CA GLY A 167 -20.85 8.31 4.01
C GLY A 167 -19.95 7.23 4.63
N HIS A 168 -19.52 6.25 3.82
CA HIS A 168 -18.59 5.19 4.19
C HIS A 168 -17.34 5.32 3.32
N PHE A 169 -16.15 5.56 3.88
CA PHE A 169 -14.95 5.85 3.09
C PHE A 169 -14.02 4.64 3.08
N PHE A 170 -14.34 3.67 2.22
CA PHE A 170 -13.60 2.42 2.07
C PHE A 170 -12.75 2.41 0.79
N VAL A 171 -12.15 3.55 0.41
CA VAL A 171 -11.21 3.62 -0.72
C VAL A 171 -9.94 4.34 -0.28
N GLU A 172 -8.83 4.10 -0.98
CA GLU A 172 -7.61 4.87 -0.77
C GLU A 172 -7.82 6.38 -1.03
N PRO A 173 -7.24 7.27 -0.20
CA PRO A 173 -7.16 8.69 -0.50
C PRO A 173 -6.23 8.95 -1.70
N VAL A 174 -6.45 10.04 -2.43
CA VAL A 174 -5.58 10.51 -3.52
C VAL A 174 -5.00 11.87 -3.14
N ILE A 175 -3.77 12.19 -3.53
CA ILE A 175 -3.08 13.43 -3.13
C ILE A 175 -2.58 14.16 -4.39
N ASP A 176 -2.98 15.41 -4.59
CA ASP A 176 -2.46 16.22 -5.70
C ASP A 176 -1.10 16.86 -5.38
N SER A 177 -0.47 17.50 -6.38
CA SER A 177 0.86 18.14 -6.25
C SER A 177 0.92 19.26 -5.21
N LYS A 178 -0.24 19.78 -4.79
CA LYS A 178 -0.37 20.82 -3.77
C LYS A 178 -0.64 20.21 -2.39
N GLY A 179 -0.69 18.89 -2.28
CA GLY A 179 -0.99 18.15 -1.05
C GLY A 179 -2.48 18.11 -0.69
N VAL A 180 -3.37 18.52 -1.59
CA VAL A 180 -4.81 18.37 -1.39
C VAL A 180 -5.15 16.89 -1.41
N ILE A 181 -5.91 16.46 -0.41
CA ILE A 181 -6.29 15.06 -0.23
C ILE A 181 -7.73 14.90 -0.71
N TYR A 182 -7.96 13.91 -1.57
CA TYR A 182 -9.26 13.58 -2.13
C TYR A 182 -9.71 12.24 -1.58
N THR A 183 -10.92 12.19 -1.03
CA THR A 183 -11.55 10.96 -0.57
C THR A 183 -12.92 10.79 -1.23
N LEU A 184 -13.27 9.54 -1.54
CA LEU A 184 -14.55 9.20 -2.14
C LEU A 184 -15.35 8.33 -1.18
N SER A 185 -16.63 8.61 -1.03
CA SER A 185 -17.53 7.74 -0.27
C SER A 185 -18.05 6.58 -1.11
N ALA A 186 -18.09 5.39 -0.52
CA ALA A 186 -18.60 4.15 -1.07
C ALA A 186 -20.11 3.93 -0.82
N SER A 187 -20.72 4.60 0.18
CA SER A 187 -22.16 4.43 0.52
C SER A 187 -23.05 5.60 0.07
N GLY A 188 -22.45 6.61 -0.54
CA GLY A 188 -23.15 7.71 -1.18
C GLY A 188 -22.19 8.40 -2.13
N PRO A 189 -22.68 8.97 -3.24
CA PRO A 189 -21.80 9.61 -4.21
C PRO A 189 -21.33 10.96 -3.66
N SER A 190 -20.27 10.97 -2.86
CA SER A 190 -19.65 12.19 -2.29
C SER A 190 -18.15 12.14 -2.47
N LEU A 191 -17.59 13.14 -3.14
CA LEU A 191 -16.16 13.41 -3.25
C LEU A 191 -15.84 14.59 -2.33
N VAL A 192 -14.87 14.40 -1.43
CA VAL A 192 -14.43 15.43 -0.50
C VAL A 192 -12.96 15.72 -0.76
N ALA A 193 -12.62 17.01 -0.82
CA ALA A 193 -11.25 17.47 -0.88
C ALA A 193 -10.89 18.14 0.45
N TYR A 194 -9.74 17.78 1.00
CA TYR A 194 -9.16 18.34 2.22
C TYR A 194 -7.85 19.05 1.87
N ASN A 195 -7.57 20.16 2.53
CA ASN A 195 -6.24 20.75 2.52
C ASN A 195 -5.26 19.81 3.28
N PRO A 196 -3.93 19.99 3.11
CA PRO A 196 -2.93 19.13 3.77
C PRO A 196 -3.03 19.05 5.30
N ASP A 197 -3.67 20.05 5.92
CA ASP A 197 -3.94 20.17 7.36
C ASP A 197 -5.23 19.47 7.81
N GLY A 198 -5.97 18.83 6.89
CA GLY A 198 -7.23 18.16 7.17
C GLY A 198 -8.46 19.05 7.12
N THR A 199 -8.32 20.37 6.93
CA THR A 199 -9.49 21.26 6.76
C THR A 199 -10.21 20.97 5.44
N THR A 200 -11.54 20.96 5.43
CA THR A 200 -12.29 20.73 4.19
C THR A 200 -12.05 21.87 3.21
N LYS A 201 -11.51 21.54 2.04
CA LYS A 201 -11.33 22.46 0.92
C LYS A 201 -12.64 22.66 0.16
N TRP A 202 -13.33 21.57 -0.15
CA TRP A 202 -14.67 21.53 -0.71
C TRP A 202 -15.25 20.12 -0.61
N SER A 203 -16.56 19.99 -0.74
CA SER A 203 -17.25 18.71 -0.91
C SER A 203 -18.24 18.80 -2.06
N LYS A 204 -18.41 17.68 -2.78
CA LYS A 204 -19.35 17.60 -3.88
C LYS A 204 -20.09 16.27 -3.84
N GLN A 205 -21.41 16.36 -3.84
CA GLN A 205 -22.24 15.21 -4.11
C GLN A 205 -22.13 14.88 -5.61
N ILE A 206 -21.52 13.75 -5.91
CA ILE A 206 -21.62 13.11 -7.22
C ILE A 206 -23.04 12.57 -7.34
N THR A 207 -23.63 12.45 -8.52
CA THR A 207 -24.89 11.73 -8.69
C THR A 207 -24.69 10.80 -9.87
N LEU A 208 -24.66 9.51 -9.61
CA LEU A 208 -24.59 8.51 -10.66
C LEU A 208 -25.99 8.41 -11.28
N LYS A 209 -26.18 9.02 -12.45
CA LYS A 209 -27.39 8.81 -13.24
C LYS A 209 -27.31 7.40 -13.84
N ASN A 210 -28.35 6.60 -13.61
CA ASN A 210 -28.62 5.27 -14.19
C ASN A 210 -27.88 4.07 -13.57
N PHE A 211 -28.35 3.61 -12.39
CA PHE A 211 -28.04 2.25 -11.91
C PHE A 211 -28.87 1.15 -12.59
N THR A 212 -29.85 1.49 -13.42
CA THR A 212 -30.87 0.56 -13.92
C THR A 212 -30.56 -0.14 -15.25
N GLN A 213 -29.44 0.14 -15.93
CA GLN A 213 -29.18 -0.44 -17.27
C GLN A 213 -28.05 -1.47 -17.33
N LEU A 214 -27.23 -1.63 -16.28
CA LEU A 214 -26.11 -2.59 -16.29
C LEU A 214 -26.39 -3.88 -15.51
N ALA A 215 -27.41 -3.91 -14.64
CA ALA A 215 -27.76 -5.11 -13.85
C ALA A 215 -28.65 -6.12 -14.61
N SER A 216 -29.16 -5.80 -15.81
CA SER A 216 -30.08 -6.66 -16.56
C SER A 216 -29.48 -7.34 -17.80
N ARG A 217 -28.20 -7.10 -18.14
CA ARG A 217 -27.53 -7.96 -19.13
C ARG A 217 -27.10 -9.25 -18.46
N GLN A 218 -27.97 -10.25 -18.57
CA GLN A 218 -27.76 -11.65 -18.20
C GLN A 218 -26.31 -12.09 -18.36
N MET A 219 -25.77 -12.72 -17.31
CA MET A 219 -24.60 -13.59 -17.43
C MET A 219 -24.98 -14.83 -18.28
N GLY A 220 -24.86 -14.69 -19.59
CA GLY A 220 -24.74 -15.80 -20.54
C GLY A 220 -23.27 -16.09 -20.83
N PRO A 221 -22.91 -17.31 -21.28
CA PRO A 221 -21.52 -17.77 -21.34
C PRO A 221 -20.69 -16.90 -22.28
N TYR A 222 -19.53 -16.48 -21.77
CA TYR A 222 -18.51 -15.61 -22.36
C TYR A 222 -18.53 -15.51 -23.90
N THR A 223 -18.94 -14.35 -24.40
CA THR A 223 -18.54 -13.90 -25.75
C THR A 223 -17.97 -12.49 -25.59
N LEU A 224 -16.68 -12.33 -25.88
CA LEU A 224 -16.00 -11.03 -25.84
C LEU A 224 -16.57 -10.14 -26.97
N LEU A 225 -17.16 -9.00 -26.61
CA LEU A 225 -17.50 -7.94 -27.56
C LEU A 225 -16.46 -6.82 -27.48
N PRO A 226 -16.14 -6.16 -28.61
CA PRO A 226 -15.03 -5.21 -28.71
C PRO A 226 -15.30 -3.93 -27.92
N ILE A 227 -14.24 -3.39 -27.33
CA ILE A 227 -14.22 -2.16 -26.55
C ILE A 227 -14.55 -0.98 -27.47
N GLN A 228 -15.70 -0.32 -27.26
CA GLN A 228 -15.93 1.02 -27.81
C GLN A 228 -15.35 2.05 -26.84
N SER A 229 -14.41 2.85 -27.35
CA SER A 229 -13.80 3.98 -26.65
C SER A 229 -14.82 5.12 -26.50
N TYR A 230 -15.12 5.50 -25.26
CA TYR A 230 -15.86 6.73 -24.97
C TYR A 230 -14.88 7.81 -24.53
N THR A 231 -14.59 8.78 -25.40
CA THR A 231 -13.96 10.04 -25.03
C THR A 231 -15.02 11.00 -24.49
N HIS A 232 -14.86 11.47 -23.26
CA HIS A 232 -15.61 12.62 -22.74
C HIS A 232 -14.68 13.84 -22.74
N THR A 233 -15.11 14.91 -23.41
CA THR A 233 -14.48 16.23 -23.34
C THR A 233 -15.10 17.00 -22.18
N ILE A 234 -14.28 17.57 -21.29
CA ILE A 234 -14.73 18.48 -20.24
C ILE A 234 -14.66 19.90 -20.82
N HIS A 235 -15.78 20.63 -20.78
CA HIS A 235 -15.85 22.06 -21.07
C HIS A 235 -15.41 22.89 -19.87
#